data_AF-A0A1W9Q6T7-F1
#
_entry.id   AF-A0A1W9Q6T7-F1
#
_cell.length_a   1.000
_cell.length_b   1.000
_cell.length_c   1.000
_cell.angle_alpha   90.00
_cell.angle_beta   90.00
_cell.angle_gamma   90.00
#
_symmetry.space_group_name_H-M   'P 1'
#
loop_
_entity.id
_entity.type
_entity.pdbx_description
1 polymer ?
#
loop_
_entity_poly.entity_id
_entity_poly.type
_entity_poly.pdbx_seq_one_letter_code
_entity_poly.pdbx_strand_id
1 'polypeptide(L)'
;MCKLDRASSFEEAKKLLESNYYHAAVLDIMGVRGYELLEIATKREIPALMLTAHALSQDNLKKSFQKGAAYYVPKDEIARVDVFLADILEAIEKKKNVFIKWYERLSGFCDKRFGPNWKDDDPEFWNSLLKY
;
A
#
# COMPACT_ATOMS: atom_id res chain seq x y z
N MET A 1 17.67 -14.76 2.95
CA MET A 1 18.02 -13.86 4.08
C MET A 1 17.35 -12.52 3.82
N CYS A 2 16.58 -11.98 4.76
CA CYS A 2 15.91 -10.67 4.64
C CYS A 2 16.68 -9.64 5.46
N LYS A 3 16.88 -8.42 4.94
CA LYS A 3 17.48 -7.29 5.66
C LYS A 3 16.42 -6.22 5.90
N LEU A 4 16.36 -5.69 7.13
CA LEU A 4 15.39 -4.70 7.54
C LEU A 4 16.12 -3.46 8.05
N ASP A 5 15.79 -2.31 7.47
CA ASP A 5 16.10 -1.00 8.04
C ASP A 5 14.81 -0.39 8.58
N ARG A 6 14.90 0.34 9.70
CA ARG A 6 13.75 0.96 10.37
C ARG A 6 14.03 2.44 10.53
N ALA A 7 12.98 3.24 10.44
CA ALA A 7 13.02 4.65 10.73
C ALA A 7 11.88 5.02 11.66
N SER A 8 12.14 5.89 12.63
CA SER A 8 11.12 6.42 13.55
C SER A 8 10.72 7.86 13.22
N SER A 9 11.36 8.48 12.22
CA SER A 9 11.06 9.84 11.77
C SER A 9 10.98 9.92 10.26
N PHE A 10 10.29 10.94 9.77
CA PHE A 10 10.22 11.20 8.32
C PHE A 10 11.61 11.43 7.71
N GLU A 11 12.47 12.24 8.33
CA GLU A 11 13.77 12.60 7.75
C GLU A 11 14.69 11.38 7.62
N GLU A 12 14.65 10.49 8.61
CA GLU A 12 15.38 9.22 8.57
C GLU A 12 14.83 8.30 7.48
N ALA A 13 13.50 8.14 7.41
CA ALA A 13 12.84 7.32 6.40
C ALA A 13 13.15 7.83 4.99
N LYS A 14 13.09 9.15 4.78
CA LYS A 14 13.45 9.81 3.53
C LYS A 14 14.90 9.52 3.15
N LYS A 15 15.84 9.71 4.08
CA LYS A 15 17.27 9.45 3.82
C LYS A 15 17.50 7.98 3.43
N LEU A 16 16.88 7.03 4.12
CA LEU A 16 16.95 5.61 3.78
C LEU A 16 16.37 5.34 2.38
N LEU A 17 15.15 5.84 2.14
CA LEU A 17 14.47 5.75 0.86
C LEU A 17 15.16 6.52 -0.26
N GLU A 18 16.15 7.37 -0.05
CA GLU A 18 16.93 8.03 -1.12
C GLU A 18 18.30 7.38 -1.31
N SER A 19 18.88 6.82 -0.26
CA SER A 19 20.27 6.34 -0.24
C SER A 19 20.42 4.85 -0.54
N ASN A 20 19.38 4.04 -0.31
CA ASN A 20 19.45 2.57 -0.39
C ASN A 20 18.53 2.00 -1.46
N TYR A 21 18.73 0.74 -1.83
CA TYR A 21 17.77 -0.01 -2.66
C TYR A 21 16.93 -0.92 -1.77
N TYR A 22 15.60 -0.91 -1.97
CA TYR A 22 14.66 -1.74 -1.24
C TYR A 22 13.75 -2.48 -2.22
N HIS A 23 13.49 -3.76 -1.95
CA HIS A 23 12.50 -4.54 -2.70
C HIS A 23 11.07 -4.14 -2.37
N ALA A 24 10.83 -3.61 -1.17
CA ALA A 24 9.54 -3.07 -0.74
C ALA A 24 9.72 -2.12 0.45
N ALA A 25 8.76 -1.23 0.65
CA ALA A 25 8.67 -0.35 1.81
C ALA A 25 7.34 -0.57 2.56
N VAL A 26 7.38 -0.50 3.89
CA VAL A 26 6.17 -0.48 4.73
C VAL A 26 6.09 0.89 5.38
N LEU A 27 5.05 1.65 5.06
CA LEU A 27 4.91 3.05 5.42
C LEU A 27 3.67 3.27 6.28
N ASP A 28 3.83 3.98 7.40
CA ASP A 28 2.70 4.43 8.20
C ASP A 28 2.15 5.74 7.63
N ILE A 29 0.83 5.81 7.45
CA ILE A 29 0.15 7.03 7.00
C ILE A 29 -0.01 8.03 8.14
N MET A 30 -0.30 7.55 9.34
CA MET A 30 -0.72 8.40 10.46
C MET A 30 0.37 8.49 11.52
N GLY A 31 0.92 9.70 11.68
CA GLY A 31 1.99 10.00 12.63
C GLY A 31 3.26 10.54 11.96
N VAL A 32 3.36 10.41 10.64
CA VAL A 32 4.43 10.97 9.81
C VAL A 32 3.85 11.46 8.47
N ARG A 33 4.66 12.18 7.68
CA ARG A 33 4.31 12.61 6.32
C ARG A 33 4.30 11.42 5.34
N GLY A 34 3.43 10.44 5.58
CA GLY A 34 3.43 9.13 4.92
C GLY A 34 3.19 9.21 3.41
N TYR A 35 2.33 10.13 2.94
CA TYR A 35 2.12 10.33 1.50
C TYR A 35 3.34 10.94 0.80
N GLU A 36 4.14 11.77 1.48
CA GLU A 36 5.40 12.27 0.92
C GLU A 36 6.42 11.13 0.79
N LEU A 37 6.51 10.24 1.78
CA LEU A 37 7.35 9.04 1.69
C LEU A 37 6.88 8.11 0.57
N LEU A 38 5.56 7.96 0.39
CA LEU A 38 5.00 7.18 -0.70
C LEU A 38 5.42 7.76 -2.07
N GLU A 39 5.33 9.07 -2.26
CA GLU A 39 5.78 9.70 -3.50
C GLU A 39 7.27 9.47 -3.77
N ILE A 40 8.11 9.49 -2.73
CA ILE A 40 9.54 9.18 -2.86
C ILE A 40 9.74 7.71 -3.25
N ALA A 41 9.05 6.78 -2.57
CA ALA A 41 9.12 5.35 -2.88
C ALA A 41 8.67 5.06 -4.31
N THR A 42 7.53 5.62 -4.73
CA THR A 42 6.99 5.50 -6.10
C THR A 42 7.97 6.04 -7.15
N LYS A 43 8.58 7.23 -6.91
CA LYS A 43 9.59 7.81 -7.82
C LYS A 43 10.84 6.95 -7.97
N ARG A 44 11.16 6.14 -6.96
CA ARG A 44 12.28 5.20 -6.97
C ARG A 44 11.89 3.78 -7.31
N GLU A 45 10.65 3.56 -7.76
CA GLU A 45 10.10 2.27 -8.15
C GLU A 45 10.15 1.22 -7.01
N ILE A 46 10.06 1.69 -5.75
CA ILE A 46 9.98 0.85 -4.56
C ILE A 46 8.50 0.62 -4.26
N PRO A 47 7.99 -0.62 -4.36
CA PRO A 47 6.59 -0.88 -4.06
C PRO A 47 6.33 -0.69 -2.57
N ALA A 48 5.31 0.11 -2.26
CA ALA A 48 5.00 0.51 -0.90
C ALA A 48 3.68 -0.09 -0.40
N LEU A 49 3.74 -0.71 0.78
CA LEU A 49 2.57 -1.09 1.57
C LEU A 49 2.28 0.04 2.56
N MET A 50 1.10 0.63 2.48
CA MET A 50 0.65 1.67 3.39
C MET A 50 -0.17 1.06 4.54
N LEU A 51 0.19 1.38 5.78
CA LEU A 51 -0.52 0.98 6.99
C LEU A 51 -1.38 2.14 7.53
N THR A 52 -2.58 1.83 8.01
CA THR A 52 -3.48 2.82 8.61
C THR A 52 -4.23 2.26 9.82
N ALA A 53 -4.18 2.93 10.97
CA ALA A 53 -4.83 2.46 12.20
C ALA A 53 -6.35 2.67 12.19
N HIS A 54 -6.80 3.90 11.91
CA HIS A 54 -8.17 4.35 12.15
C HIS A 54 -8.79 5.16 10.99
N ALA A 55 -7.99 5.59 10.00
CA ALA A 55 -8.43 6.41 8.88
C ALA A 55 -8.63 5.60 7.59
N LEU A 56 -9.20 4.40 7.71
CA LEU A 56 -9.81 3.74 6.56
C LEU A 56 -11.07 4.51 6.21
N SER A 57 -10.90 5.49 5.31
CA SER A 57 -11.94 6.08 4.49
C SER A 57 -11.71 5.65 3.04
N GLN A 58 -12.79 5.63 2.27
CA GLN A 58 -12.73 5.36 0.84
C GLN A 58 -11.82 6.37 0.10
N ASP A 59 -11.83 7.64 0.53
CA ASP A 59 -10.95 8.68 -0.03
C ASP A 59 -9.47 8.37 0.18
N ASN A 60 -9.07 7.96 1.39
CA ASN A 60 -7.67 7.62 1.66
C ASN A 60 -7.23 6.35 0.93
N LEU A 61 -8.14 5.39 0.78
CA LEU A 61 -7.91 4.18 -0.01
C LEU A 61 -7.61 4.55 -1.47
N LYS A 62 -8.52 5.30 -2.10
CA LYS A 62 -8.38 5.76 -3.49
C LYS A 62 -7.13 6.61 -3.67
N LYS A 63 -6.90 7.59 -2.79
CA LYS A 63 -5.73 8.47 -2.81
C LYS A 63 -4.42 7.70 -2.71
N SER A 64 -4.35 6.65 -1.89
CA SER A 64 -3.15 5.84 -1.74
C SER A 64 -2.80 5.10 -3.03
N PHE A 65 -3.79 4.49 -3.68
CA PHE A 65 -3.59 3.84 -4.97
C PHE A 65 -3.24 4.81 -6.08
N GLN A 66 -3.90 5.97 -6.15
CA GLN A 66 -3.55 7.03 -7.10
C GLN A 66 -2.10 7.53 -6.94
N LYS A 67 -1.56 7.49 -5.72
CA LYS A 67 -0.17 7.86 -5.42
C LYS A 67 0.84 6.72 -5.60
N GLY A 68 0.39 5.55 -6.04
CA GLY A 68 1.25 4.40 -6.35
C GLY A 68 1.49 3.43 -5.20
N ALA A 69 0.66 3.45 -4.15
CA ALA A 69 0.71 2.40 -3.13
C ALA A 69 0.42 1.05 -3.78
N ALA A 70 1.24 0.04 -3.48
CA ALA A 70 0.98 -1.32 -3.90
C ALA A 70 -0.18 -1.92 -3.08
N TYR A 71 -0.19 -1.68 -1.77
CA TYR A 71 -1.20 -2.13 -0.83
C TYR A 71 -1.60 -1.02 0.13
N TYR A 72 -2.86 -1.03 0.55
CA TYR A 72 -3.39 -0.19 1.63
C TYR A 72 -4.08 -1.09 2.66
N VAL A 73 -3.56 -1.11 3.89
CA VAL A 73 -3.85 -2.16 4.88
C VAL A 73 -4.19 -1.57 6.26
N PRO A 74 -5.27 -2.03 6.94
CA PRO A 74 -5.54 -1.67 8.33
C PRO A 74 -4.42 -2.16 9.27
N LYS A 75 -4.06 -1.39 10.30
CA LYS A 75 -3.08 -1.85 11.31
C LYS A 75 -3.58 -3.07 12.09
N ASP A 76 -4.88 -3.33 12.12
CA ASP A 76 -5.44 -4.57 12.68
C ASP A 76 -4.94 -5.83 11.93
N GLU A 77 -4.55 -5.68 10.66
CA GLU A 77 -4.00 -6.74 9.82
C GLU A 77 -2.45 -6.74 9.79
N ILE A 78 -1.79 -5.92 10.63
CA ILE A 78 -0.31 -5.76 10.60
C ILE A 78 0.43 -7.09 10.86
N ALA A 79 -0.20 -8.02 11.58
CA ALA A 79 0.35 -9.35 11.84
C ALA A 79 0.55 -10.18 10.56
N ARG A 80 -0.04 -9.77 9.43
CA ARG A 80 0.03 -10.43 8.12
C ARG A 80 0.85 -9.63 7.09
N VAL A 81 1.65 -8.66 7.54
CA VAL A 81 2.51 -7.84 6.66
C VAL A 81 3.44 -8.70 5.81
N ASP A 82 3.96 -9.78 6.35
CA ASP A 82 4.78 -10.75 5.63
C ASP A 82 4.03 -11.35 4.42
N VAL A 83 2.77 -11.72 4.61
CA VAL A 83 1.90 -12.25 3.54
C VAL A 83 1.68 -11.18 2.47
N PHE A 84 1.33 -9.95 2.87
CA PHE A 84 1.08 -8.87 1.91
C PHE A 84 2.33 -8.50 1.12
N LEU A 85 3.49 -8.44 1.77
CA LEU A 85 4.77 -8.20 1.10
C LEU A 85 5.12 -9.32 0.12
N ALA A 86 4.87 -10.59 0.50
CA ALA A 86 5.07 -11.71 -0.41
C ALA A 86 4.21 -11.59 -1.66
N ASP A 87 2.92 -11.24 -1.53
CA ASP A 87 2.04 -11.05 -2.69
C ASP A 87 2.51 -9.92 -3.61
N ILE A 88 2.95 -8.80 -3.03
CA ILE A 88 3.48 -7.66 -3.80
C ILE A 88 4.68 -8.10 -4.62
N LEU A 89 5.66 -8.72 -3.97
CA LEU A 89 6.91 -9.14 -4.60
C LEU A 89 6.67 -10.22 -5.66
N GLU A 90 5.82 -11.21 -5.36
CA GLU A 90 5.46 -12.27 -6.30
C GLU A 90 4.72 -11.71 -7.53
N ALA A 91 3.78 -10.77 -7.34
CA ALA A 91 3.06 -10.15 -8.44
C ALA A 91 4.00 -9.34 -9.34
N ILE A 92 4.94 -8.59 -8.75
CA ILE A 92 5.96 -7.84 -9.50
C ILE A 92 6.88 -8.78 -10.28
N GLU A 93 7.41 -9.82 -9.64
CA GLU A 93 8.28 -10.82 -10.28
C GLU A 93 7.57 -11.50 -11.46
N LYS A 94 6.28 -11.82 -11.30
CA LYS A 94 5.46 -12.47 -12.34
C LYS A 94 4.85 -11.48 -13.33
N LYS A 95 5.15 -10.18 -13.24
CA LYS A 95 4.55 -9.11 -14.07
C LYS A 95 3.02 -9.14 -14.09
N LYS A 96 2.42 -9.43 -12.93
CA LYS A 96 0.97 -9.46 -12.72
C LYS A 96 0.51 -8.20 -12.01
N ASN A 97 -0.77 -7.90 -12.15
CA ASN A 97 -1.39 -6.81 -11.41
C ASN A 97 -1.44 -7.12 -9.89
N VAL A 98 -0.72 -6.30 -9.12
CA VAL A 98 -0.62 -6.38 -7.65
C VAL A 98 -1.97 -6.15 -6.96
N PHE A 99 -2.85 -5.33 -7.54
CA PHE A 99 -4.13 -4.94 -6.96
C PHE A 99 -5.14 -6.08 -6.91
N ILE A 100 -5.00 -7.09 -7.78
CA ILE A 100 -5.90 -8.25 -7.78
C ILE A 100 -5.77 -9.02 -6.47
N LYS A 101 -4.53 -9.26 -6.02
CA LYS A 101 -4.26 -9.93 -4.74
C LYS A 101 -4.69 -9.09 -3.55
N TRP A 102 -4.49 -7.77 -3.63
CA TRP A 102 -5.01 -6.85 -2.62
C TRP A 102 -6.54 -6.98 -2.50
N TYR A 103 -7.25 -6.96 -3.63
CA TYR A 103 -8.70 -7.05 -3.67
C TYR A 103 -9.21 -8.39 -3.13
N GLU A 104 -8.61 -9.52 -3.52
CA GLU A 104 -8.94 -10.86 -2.98
C GLU A 104 -8.87 -10.90 -1.44
N ARG A 105 -7.92 -10.17 -0.84
CA ARG A 105 -7.69 -10.19 0.62
C ARG A 105 -8.50 -9.17 1.40
N LEU A 106 -8.68 -7.98 0.84
CA LEU A 106 -9.13 -6.80 1.59
C LEU A 106 -10.46 -6.21 1.08
N SER A 107 -11.01 -6.72 -0.02
CA SER A 107 -12.36 -6.31 -0.48
C SER A 107 -13.43 -6.59 0.57
N GLY A 108 -13.44 -7.78 1.19
CA GLY A 108 -14.41 -8.10 2.24
C GLY A 108 -14.27 -7.22 3.50
N PHE A 109 -13.07 -6.68 3.77
CA PHE A 109 -12.90 -5.64 4.79
C PHE A 109 -13.55 -4.33 4.34
N CYS A 110 -13.30 -3.91 3.10
CA CYS A 110 -13.89 -2.71 2.51
C CYS A 110 -15.42 -2.79 2.47
N ASP A 111 -16.00 -3.94 2.10
CA ASP A 111 -17.45 -4.14 2.05
C ASP A 111 -18.10 -3.98 3.42
N LYS A 112 -17.46 -4.49 4.48
CA LYS A 112 -17.94 -4.33 5.86
C LYS A 112 -17.81 -2.89 6.36
N ARG A 113 -16.76 -2.19 5.93
CA ARG A 113 -16.41 -0.85 6.44
C ARG A 113 -17.13 0.28 5.70
N PHE A 114 -17.22 0.17 4.38
CA PHE A 114 -17.73 1.19 3.47
C PHE A 114 -19.09 0.81 2.86
N GLY A 115 -19.53 -0.44 3.03
CA GLY A 115 -20.71 -0.99 2.37
C GLY A 115 -20.34 -1.63 1.03
N PRO A 116 -21.13 -2.58 0.51
CA PRO A 116 -20.79 -3.39 -0.67
C PRO A 116 -20.63 -2.58 -1.97
N ASN A 117 -21.14 -1.34 -2.00
CA ASN A 117 -21.17 -0.46 -3.16
C ASN A 117 -20.06 0.61 -3.13
N TRP A 118 -19.02 0.44 -2.32
CA TRP A 118 -17.92 1.41 -2.16
C TRP A 118 -17.14 1.69 -3.45
N LYS A 119 -17.28 0.85 -4.47
CA LYS A 119 -16.68 1.08 -5.80
C LYS A 119 -17.55 1.92 -6.72
N ASP A 120 -18.82 2.15 -6.39
CA ASP A 120 -19.77 2.82 -7.27
C ASP A 120 -19.52 4.33 -7.36
N ASP A 121 -18.72 4.87 -6.44
CA ASP A 121 -18.27 6.27 -6.43
C ASP A 121 -17.33 6.63 -7.60
N ASP A 122 -16.54 5.66 -8.08
CA ASP A 122 -15.67 5.83 -9.26
C ASP A 122 -15.41 4.49 -9.96
N PRO A 123 -16.41 3.95 -10.65
CA PRO A 123 -16.32 2.63 -11.25
C PRO A 123 -15.22 2.54 -12.32
N GLU A 124 -14.93 3.64 -13.03
CA GLU A 124 -13.86 3.68 -14.03
C GLU A 124 -12.48 3.48 -13.38
N PHE A 125 -12.21 4.18 -12.28
CA PHE A 125 -10.98 4.01 -11.52
C PHE A 125 -10.81 2.57 -11.03
N TRP A 126 -11.82 2.00 -10.38
CA TRP A 126 -11.72 0.66 -9.79
C TRP A 126 -11.62 -0.44 -10.86
N ASN A 127 -12.34 -0.31 -11.98
CA ASN A 127 -12.24 -1.26 -13.08
C ASN A 127 -10.88 -1.22 -13.77
N SER A 128 -10.30 -0.02 -13.92
CA SER A 128 -8.94 0.15 -14.43
C SER A 128 -7.90 -0.47 -13.49
N LEU A 129 -8.04 -0.22 -12.18
CA LEU A 129 -7.13 -0.72 -11.15
C LEU A 129 -7.14 -2.24 -11.05
N LEU A 130 -8.30 -2.88 -11.23
CA LEU A 130 -8.49 -4.33 -11.08
C LEU A 130 -8.38 -5.11 -12.39
N LYS A 131 -7.93 -4.48 -13.47
CA LYS A 131 -7.78 -5.13 -14.79
C LYS A 131 -6.63 -6.14 -14.77
N TYR A 132 -6.88 -7.33 -15.33
CA TYR A 132 -5.88 -8.41 -15.48
C TYR A 132 -4.75 -8.07 -16.44
#